data_AF-A0A9D2JFN4-F1
#
_entry.id   AF-A0A9D2JFN4-F1
#
_cell.length_a   1.000
_cell.length_b   1.000
_cell.length_c   1.000
_cell.angle_alpha   90.00
_cell.angle_beta   90.00
_cell.angle_gamma   90.00
#
_symmetry.space_group_name_H-M   'P 1'
#
loop_
_entity.id
_entity.type
_entity.pdbx_description
1 polymer ?
#
loop_
_entity_poly.entity_id
_entity_poly.type
_entity_poly.pdbx_seq_one_letter_code
_entity_poly.pdbx_strand_id
1 'polypeptide(L)'
;VGIRFGETIKSYIAEGRDLNTLVSIPLAIAGWLRYLLAVDDNGAAFEVSADPLKDDLQAKLAGIEVGKPETYNGQLKEILANASIFGTDLTQTLLADKIEAYFVAELAGPGAVRKTLHDALN
;
A
#
# COMPACT_ATOMS: atom_id res chain seq x y z
N VAL A 1 -11.18 1.31 0.16
CA VAL A 1 -10.19 1.01 -0.90
C VAL A 1 -10.01 -0.50 -1.10
N GLY A 2 -9.75 -1.28 -0.04
CA GLY A 2 -9.44 -2.72 -0.15
C GLY A 2 -10.48 -3.59 -0.86
N ILE A 3 -11.77 -3.48 -0.54
CA ILE A 3 -12.81 -4.41 -1.04
C ILE A 3 -12.92 -4.39 -2.57
N ARG A 4 -12.82 -3.20 -3.20
CA ARG A 4 -12.95 -3.06 -4.66
C ARG A 4 -11.78 -3.66 -5.42
N PHE A 5 -10.56 -3.51 -4.91
CA PHE A 5 -9.38 -4.09 -5.52
C PHE A 5 -9.29 -5.59 -5.28
N GLY A 6 -9.76 -6.05 -4.11
CA GLY A 6 -9.86 -7.46 -3.78
C GLY A 6 -10.64 -8.29 -4.80
N GLU A 7 -11.80 -7.81 -5.23
CA GLU A 7 -12.62 -8.52 -6.23
C GLU A 7 -11.93 -8.61 -7.61
N THR A 8 -11.20 -7.57 -8.02
CA THR A 8 -10.41 -7.65 -9.26
C THR A 8 -9.27 -8.64 -9.15
N ILE A 9 -8.54 -8.65 -8.03
CA ILE A 9 -7.44 -9.60 -7.79
C ILE A 9 -7.97 -11.04 -7.77
N LYS A 10 -9.10 -11.30 -7.10
CA LYS A 10 -9.77 -12.61 -7.11
C LYS A 10 -10.14 -13.07 -8.51
N SER A 11 -10.73 -12.20 -9.33
CA SER A 11 -11.05 -12.53 -10.73
C SER A 11 -9.81 -12.86 -11.54
N TYR A 12 -8.70 -12.13 -11.36
CA TYR A 12 -7.44 -12.46 -12.03
C TYR A 12 -6.92 -13.84 -11.65
N ILE A 13 -6.93 -14.16 -10.36
CA ILE A 13 -6.52 -15.48 -9.86
C ILE A 13 -7.43 -16.59 -10.42
N ALA A 14 -8.74 -16.39 -10.37
CA ALA A 14 -9.72 -17.38 -10.85
C ALA A 14 -9.61 -17.63 -12.36
N GLU A 15 -9.27 -16.60 -13.14
CA GLU A 15 -9.07 -16.68 -14.58
C GLU A 15 -7.64 -17.10 -14.98
N GLY A 16 -6.75 -17.35 -14.02
CA GLY A 16 -5.35 -17.71 -14.28
C GLY A 16 -4.55 -16.59 -14.96
N ARG A 17 -4.97 -15.33 -14.83
CA ARG A 17 -4.29 -14.17 -15.40
C ARG A 17 -3.02 -13.86 -14.61
N ASP A 18 -2.00 -13.40 -15.32
CA ASP A 18 -0.73 -13.01 -14.71
C ASP A 18 -0.92 -11.77 -13.83
N LEU A 19 -0.74 -11.92 -12.52
CA LEU A 19 -0.85 -10.83 -11.56
C LEU A 19 0.25 -9.76 -11.76
N ASN A 20 1.36 -10.08 -12.42
CA ASN A 20 2.42 -9.11 -12.68
C ASN A 20 1.96 -7.96 -13.58
N THR A 21 0.94 -8.19 -14.42
CA THR A 21 0.36 -7.14 -15.28
C THR A 21 -0.40 -6.09 -14.47
N LEU A 22 -0.75 -6.36 -13.21
CA LEU A 22 -1.38 -5.38 -12.33
C LEU A 22 -0.33 -4.41 -11.81
N VAL A 23 -0.34 -3.19 -12.35
CA VAL A 23 0.55 -2.10 -11.91
C VAL A 23 -0.20 -1.13 -11.01
N SER A 24 -1.34 -0.63 -11.48
CA SER A 24 -2.10 0.43 -10.79
C SER A 24 -2.75 -0.03 -9.49
N ILE A 25 -3.15 -1.30 -9.37
CA ILE A 25 -3.76 -1.82 -8.14
C ILE A 25 -2.73 -1.87 -6.99
N PRO A 26 -1.58 -2.54 -7.13
CA PRO A 26 -0.52 -2.50 -6.12
C PRO A 26 -0.11 -1.08 -5.74
N LEU A 27 0.03 -0.20 -6.72
CA LEU A 27 0.42 1.19 -6.53
C LEU A 27 -0.63 1.98 -5.74
N ALA A 28 -1.92 1.80 -6.05
CA ALA A 28 -3.00 2.42 -5.30
C ALA A 28 -3.08 1.92 -3.85
N ILE A 29 -2.78 0.63 -3.61
CA ILE A 29 -2.73 0.08 -2.25
C ILE A 29 -1.53 0.66 -1.49
N ALA A 30 -0.35 0.72 -2.11
CA ALA A 30 0.84 1.35 -1.53
C ALA A 30 0.57 2.81 -1.15
N GLY A 31 0.02 3.60 -2.08
CA GLY A 31 -0.35 4.99 -1.82
C GLY A 31 -1.38 5.17 -0.71
N TRP A 32 -2.35 4.26 -0.59
CA TRP A 32 -3.31 4.27 0.53
C TRP A 32 -2.62 3.99 1.87
N LEU A 33 -1.71 3.02 1.92
CA LEU A 33 -0.91 2.73 3.12
C LEU A 33 0.00 3.91 3.48
N ARG A 34 0.59 4.56 2.48
CA ARG A 34 1.42 5.76 2.64
C ARG A 34 0.61 6.95 3.15
N TYR A 35 -0.63 7.09 2.71
CA TYR A 35 -1.58 8.09 3.20
C TYR A 35 -1.92 7.88 4.68
N LEU A 36 -2.02 6.62 5.14
CA LEU A 36 -2.29 6.32 6.56
C LEU A 36 -1.16 6.77 7.50
N LEU A 37 0.06 7.04 7.00
CA LEU A 37 1.12 7.65 7.80
C LEU A 37 0.86 9.12 8.17
N ALA A 38 -0.22 9.73 7.66
CA ALA A 38 -0.64 11.08 8.04
C ALA A 38 0.42 12.17 7.72
N VAL A 39 1.26 11.92 6.70
CA VAL A 39 2.26 12.85 6.18
C VAL A 39 2.06 12.99 4.67
N ASP A 40 1.92 14.21 4.17
CA ASP A 40 1.69 14.46 2.75
C ASP A 40 2.96 14.23 1.91
N ASP A 41 2.87 14.43 0.59
CA ASP A 41 4.01 14.27 -0.32
C ASP A 41 5.02 15.42 -0.21
N ASN A 42 4.76 16.48 0.56
CA ASN A 42 5.73 17.52 0.89
C ASN A 42 6.44 17.25 2.23
N GLY A 43 6.04 16.21 2.97
CA GLY A 43 6.53 15.91 4.32
C GLY A 43 5.78 16.62 5.44
N ALA A 44 4.65 17.27 5.16
CA ALA A 44 3.83 17.94 6.16
C ALA A 44 2.81 16.99 6.78
N ALA A 45 2.66 17.04 8.10
CA ALA A 45 1.65 16.27 8.80
C ALA A 45 0.24 16.77 8.43
N PHE A 46 -0.71 15.85 8.31
CA PHE A 46 -2.12 16.15 8.05
C PHE A 46 -3.03 15.18 8.80
N GLU A 47 -4.32 15.50 8.91
CA GLU A 47 -5.29 14.62 9.54
C GLU A 47 -5.90 13.63 8.52
N VAL A 48 -5.66 12.34 8.73
CA VAL A 48 -6.32 11.27 7.97
C VAL A 48 -7.81 11.30 8.26
N SER A 49 -8.62 11.21 7.20
CA SER A 49 -10.09 11.21 7.28
C SER A 49 -10.62 10.14 8.24
N ALA A 50 -11.75 10.41 8.88
CA ALA A 50 -12.37 9.48 9.81
C ALA A 50 -12.72 8.16 9.10
N ASP A 51 -12.08 7.07 9.54
CA ASP A 51 -12.34 5.70 9.10
C ASP A 51 -12.38 4.79 10.34
N PRO A 52 -13.36 3.87 10.46
CA PRO A 52 -13.48 2.98 11.61
C PRO A 52 -12.24 2.11 11.87
N LEU A 53 -11.44 1.82 10.85
CA LEU A 53 -10.23 1.02 10.94
C LEU A 53 -8.95 1.86 11.05
N LYS A 54 -9.07 3.20 11.02
CA LYS A 54 -7.92 4.11 11.01
C LYS A 54 -6.94 3.81 12.14
N ASP A 55 -7.41 3.79 13.38
CA ASP A 55 -6.53 3.68 14.56
C ASP A 55 -5.81 2.33 14.58
N ASP A 56 -6.52 1.24 14.29
CA ASP A 56 -5.94 -0.10 14.21
C ASP A 56 -4.89 -0.21 13.09
N LEU A 57 -5.16 0.38 11.92
CA LEU A 57 -4.23 0.37 10.79
C LEU A 57 -3.01 1.25 11.07
N GLN A 58 -3.20 2.43 11.67
CA GLN A 58 -2.08 3.31 12.05
C GLN A 58 -1.21 2.68 13.14
N ALA A 59 -1.81 1.94 14.09
CA ALA A 59 -1.07 1.19 15.09
C ALA A 59 -0.16 0.13 14.46
N LYS A 60 -0.63 -0.56 13.41
CA LYS A 60 0.18 -1.53 12.65
C LYS A 60 1.31 -0.88 11.85
N LEU A 61 1.12 0.36 11.42
CA LEU A 61 2.13 1.15 10.69
C LEU A 61 3.10 1.90 11.62
N ALA A 62 2.94 1.77 12.94
CA ALA A 62 3.76 2.48 13.90
C ALA A 62 5.26 2.20 13.70
N GLY A 63 6.05 3.25 13.86
CA GLY A 63 7.51 3.20 13.69
C GLY A 63 8.00 3.38 12.25
N ILE A 64 7.12 3.44 11.25
CA ILE A 64 7.51 3.85 9.88
C ILE A 64 7.60 5.38 9.82
N GLU A 65 8.72 5.88 9.32
CA GLU A 65 8.97 7.31 9.14
C GLU A 65 9.17 7.66 7.67
N VAL A 66 8.45 8.69 7.21
CA VAL A 66 8.65 9.26 5.87
C VAL A 66 10.01 9.94 5.80
N GLY A 67 10.74 9.70 4.71
CA GLY A 67 12.12 10.12 4.52
C GLY A 67 13.15 9.14 5.09
N LYS A 68 12.71 8.06 5.75
CA LYS A 68 13.57 6.99 6.28
C LYS A 68 13.06 5.60 5.90
N PRO A 69 13.20 5.20 4.63
CA PRO A 69 12.73 3.90 4.15
C PRO A 69 13.25 2.69 4.96
N GLU A 70 14.41 2.81 5.61
CA GLU A 70 15.00 1.79 6.49
C GLU A 70 14.17 1.49 7.75
N THR A 71 13.21 2.36 8.10
CA THR A 71 12.28 2.11 9.21
C THR A 71 11.21 1.07 8.83
N TYR A 72 11.02 0.81 7.54
CA TYR A 72 10.17 -0.26 7.06
C TYR A 72 10.86 -1.62 7.19
N ASN A 73 10.22 -2.54 7.91
CA ASN A 73 10.71 -3.87 8.24
C ASN A 73 9.64 -4.96 8.04
N GLY A 74 8.62 -4.70 7.21
CA GLY A 74 7.54 -5.66 6.94
C GLY A 74 6.22 -5.40 7.68
N GLN A 75 6.04 -4.22 8.28
CA GLN A 75 4.81 -3.87 9.02
C GLN A 75 3.53 -3.99 8.18
N LEU A 76 3.62 -3.90 6.85
CA LEU A 76 2.48 -4.02 5.95
C LEU A 76 1.88 -5.44 5.92
N LYS A 77 2.66 -6.47 6.25
CA LYS A 77 2.25 -7.88 6.07
C LYS A 77 0.94 -8.21 6.77
N GLU A 78 0.75 -7.73 8.00
CA GLU A 78 -0.48 -7.97 8.74
C GLU A 78 -1.71 -7.30 8.10
N ILE A 79 -1.52 -6.12 7.49
CA ILE A 79 -2.59 -5.42 6.79
C ILE A 79 -2.89 -6.15 5.48
N LEU A 80 -1.86 -6.50 4.71
CA LEU A 80 -1.98 -7.19 3.42
C LEU A 80 -2.58 -8.60 3.55
N ALA A 81 -2.36 -9.28 4.67
CA ALA A 81 -2.97 -10.57 4.96
C ALA A 81 -4.45 -10.47 5.37
N ASN A 82 -4.96 -9.27 5.63
CA ASN A 82 -6.32 -9.08 6.10
C ASN A 82 -7.34 -9.26 4.96
N ALA A 83 -7.87 -10.48 4.85
CA ALA A 83 -8.90 -10.84 3.88
C ALA A 83 -10.23 -10.08 4.08
N SER A 84 -10.51 -9.49 5.25
CA SER A 84 -11.68 -8.62 5.42
C SER A 84 -11.51 -7.29 4.70
N ILE A 85 -10.27 -6.82 4.54
CA ILE A 85 -9.95 -5.59 3.80
C ILE A 85 -9.87 -5.87 2.31
N PHE A 86 -9.11 -6.91 1.91
CA PHE A 86 -8.76 -7.18 0.51
C PHE A 86 -9.55 -8.35 -0.11
N GLY A 87 -10.47 -8.95 0.61
CA GLY A 87 -11.23 -10.13 0.17
C GLY A 87 -10.42 -11.43 0.09
N THR A 88 -9.08 -11.36 0.11
CA THR A 88 -8.15 -12.49 0.11
C THR A 88 -6.87 -12.08 0.85
N ASP A 89 -6.03 -13.06 1.18
CA ASP A 89 -4.71 -12.81 1.74
C ASP A 89 -3.73 -12.45 0.61
N LEU A 90 -3.35 -11.17 0.52
CA LEU A 90 -2.44 -10.71 -0.53
C LEU A 90 -1.01 -11.21 -0.32
N THR A 91 -0.62 -11.60 0.89
CA THR A 91 0.73 -12.12 1.20
C THR A 91 0.98 -13.49 0.58
N GLN A 92 -0.09 -14.19 0.19
CA GLN A 92 0.01 -15.43 -0.59
C GLN A 92 0.15 -15.18 -2.10
N THR A 93 0.28 -13.91 -2.51
CA THR A 93 0.40 -13.51 -3.92
C THR A 93 1.67 -12.69 -4.14
N LEU A 94 2.12 -12.66 -5.39
CA LEU A 94 3.23 -11.80 -5.84
C LEU A 94 2.95 -10.30 -5.67
N LEU A 95 1.67 -9.93 -5.43
CA LEU A 95 1.28 -8.54 -5.28
C LEU A 95 1.77 -7.95 -3.96
N ALA A 96 1.95 -8.75 -2.90
CA ALA A 96 2.46 -8.24 -1.62
C ALA A 96 3.85 -7.62 -1.81
N ASP A 97 4.80 -8.37 -2.38
CA ASP A 97 6.15 -7.86 -2.63
C ASP A 97 6.15 -6.60 -3.49
N LYS A 98 5.25 -6.53 -4.49
CA LYS A 98 5.11 -5.36 -5.36
C LYS A 98 4.55 -4.14 -4.62
N ILE A 99 3.57 -4.35 -3.73
CA ILE A 99 3.01 -3.28 -2.88
C ILE A 99 4.08 -2.78 -1.91
N GLU A 100 4.81 -3.69 -1.26
CA GLU A 100 5.88 -3.33 -0.33
C GLU A 100 6.98 -2.53 -1.03
N ALA A 101 7.40 -2.94 -2.24
CA ALA A 101 8.40 -2.23 -3.02
C ALA A 101 7.95 -0.81 -3.39
N TYR A 102 6.71 -0.62 -3.84
CA TYR A 102 6.18 0.72 -4.11
C TYR A 102 6.08 1.56 -2.85
N PHE A 103 5.58 0.99 -1.76
CA PHE A 103 5.47 1.71 -0.50
C PHE A 103 6.85 2.20 -0.01
N VAL A 104 7.88 1.35 -0.05
CA VAL A 104 9.25 1.74 0.31
C VAL A 104 9.78 2.85 -0.60
N ALA A 105 9.48 2.81 -1.90
CA ALA A 105 9.84 3.90 -2.82
C ALA A 105 9.13 5.22 -2.45
N GLU A 106 7.86 5.17 -2.06
CA GLU A 106 7.06 6.32 -1.61
C GLU A 106 7.50 6.89 -0.24
N LEU A 107 8.30 6.14 0.53
CA LEU A 107 8.90 6.61 1.78
C LEU A 107 10.17 7.44 1.56
N ALA A 108 10.71 7.54 0.35
CA ALA A 108 12.02 8.16 0.12
C ALA A 108 12.10 9.65 0.51
N GLY A 109 10.96 10.34 0.67
CA GLY A 109 10.89 11.72 1.15
C GLY A 109 9.93 12.59 0.32
N PRO A 110 10.07 13.92 0.37
CA PRO A 110 9.21 14.82 -0.38
C PRO A 110 9.23 14.55 -1.90
N GLY A 111 8.05 14.46 -2.51
CA GLY A 111 7.83 14.19 -3.93
C GLY A 111 7.97 12.71 -4.32
N ALA A 112 8.26 11.82 -3.36
CA ALA A 112 8.48 10.40 -3.62
C ALA A 112 7.21 9.68 -4.11
N VAL A 113 6.03 10.09 -3.65
CA VAL A 113 4.76 9.51 -4.12
C VAL A 113 4.56 9.83 -5.60
N ARG A 114 4.68 11.12 -5.97
CA ARG A 114 4.57 11.53 -7.37
C ARG A 114 5.61 10.87 -8.27
N LYS A 115 6.86 10.78 -7.79
CA LYS A 115 7.94 10.13 -8.54
C LYS A 115 7.64 8.64 -8.77
N THR A 116 7.23 7.92 -7.74
CA THR A 116 6.88 6.49 -7.84
C THR A 116 5.71 6.26 -8.81
N LEU A 117 4.70 7.13 -8.78
CA LEU A 117 3.60 7.11 -9.75
C LEU A 117 4.09 7.30 -11.19
N HIS A 118 5.00 8.26 -11.41
CA HIS A 118 5.57 8.51 -12.73
C HIS A 118 6.43 7.34 -13.22
N ASP A 119 7.31 6.81 -12.37
CA ASP A 119 8.22 5.72 -12.71
C ASP A 119 7.48 4.39 -12.95
N ALA A 120 6.33 4.17 -12.30
CA ALA A 120 5.57 2.94 -12.44
C ALA A 120 4.60 2.94 -13.64
N LEU A 121 4.18 4.11 -14.14
CA LEU A 121 3.12 4.24 -15.14
C LEU A 121 3.58 4.77 -16.51
N ASN A 122 4.84 5.19 -16.64
CA ASN A 122 5.45 5.61 -17.90
C ASN A 122 6.49 4.59 -18.37
#